data_AF-A0A7J8TZM5-F1
#
_entry.id   AF-A0A7J8TZM5-F1
#
_cell.length_a   1.000
_cell.length_b   1.000
_cell.length_c   1.000
_cell.angle_alpha   90.00
_cell.angle_beta   90.00
_cell.angle_gamma   90.00
#
_symmetry.space_group_name_H-M   'P 1'
#
loop_
_entity.id
_entity.type
_entity.pdbx_description
1 polymer ?
#
loop_
_entity_poly.entity_id
_entity_poly.type
_entity_poly.pdbx_seq_one_letter_code
_entity_poly.pdbx_strand_id
1 'polypeptide(L)'
;MKLIPILAQLGSKPLIVIASHSLAHQALIDNSVIFADRPQAMATDKFLSFDQHNISSAFYSPIWLRRIKSFACACKWALDALINRLKSHSSSYEYHHTEIREPLQYALYSLFAFICFGEKLEDKKIQYIKDRHLRKFIFLKRREMLRQLRQDQEKLMVLLIKARKAMREGKNEKDELFLPYVDTLFDLQLKEENIKLEEKEIVTLCSEFFTGGIDTTSTTLEWVMANLVKHPHVRIYQR
;
A
#
# COMPACT_ATOMS: atom_id res chain seq x y z
N MET A 1 35.23 -2.24 3.76
CA MET A 1 34.95 -3.34 4.71
C MET A 1 33.93 -4.27 4.04
N LYS A 2 34.33 -5.44 3.52
CA LYS A 2 33.38 -6.39 2.94
C LYS A 2 32.67 -7.09 4.10
N LEU A 3 31.46 -6.65 4.42
CA LEU A 3 30.61 -7.33 5.40
C LEU A 3 30.24 -8.70 4.81
N ILE A 4 30.80 -9.75 5.40
CA ILE A 4 30.46 -11.15 5.11
C ILE A 4 28.97 -11.34 5.48
N PRO A 5 28.17 -12.08 4.68
CA PRO A 5 26.80 -12.39 5.06
C PRO A 5 26.77 -13.09 6.42
N ILE A 6 25.94 -12.59 7.33
CA ILE A 6 25.80 -13.19 8.67
C ILE A 6 24.81 -14.34 8.55
N LEU A 7 25.27 -15.54 8.88
CA LEU A 7 24.42 -16.72 9.01
C LEU A 7 23.77 -16.71 10.40
N ALA A 8 22.46 -16.65 10.42
CA ALA A 8 21.62 -16.77 11.61
C ALA A 8 20.64 -17.94 11.45
N GLN A 9 19.96 -18.31 12.52
CA GLN A 9 18.86 -19.28 12.50
C GLN A 9 17.56 -18.58 12.87
N LEU A 10 16.51 -18.79 12.08
CA LEU A 10 15.16 -18.37 12.41
C LEU A 10 14.28 -19.61 12.56
N GLY A 11 14.14 -20.08 13.79
CA GLY A 11 13.55 -21.39 14.07
C GLY A 11 14.42 -22.52 13.52
N SER A 12 13.85 -23.38 12.68
CA SER A 12 14.55 -24.49 12.02
C SER A 12 15.13 -24.16 10.64
N LYS A 13 14.95 -22.92 10.16
CA LYS A 13 15.38 -22.49 8.82
C LYS A 13 16.60 -21.56 8.91
N PRO A 14 17.61 -21.75 8.05
CA PRO A 14 18.75 -20.84 7.99
C PRO A 14 18.30 -19.47 7.47
N LEU A 15 18.76 -18.42 8.13
CA LEU A 15 18.56 -17.02 7.75
C LEU A 15 19.90 -16.42 7.32
N ILE A 16 19.96 -15.91 6.09
CA ILE A 16 21.14 -15.22 5.58
C ILE A 16 20.87 -13.72 5.61
N VAL A 17 21.63 -12.98 6.39
CA VAL A 17 21.55 -11.52 6.46
C VAL A 17 22.61 -10.91 5.56
N ILE A 18 22.17 -10.21 4.51
CA ILE A 18 23.04 -9.51 3.57
C ILE A 18 23.09 -8.03 3.94
N ALA A 19 24.25 -7.58 4.43
CA ALA A 19 24.52 -6.18 4.75
C ALA A 19 25.49 -5.49 3.76
N SER A 20 25.91 -6.20 2.70
CA SER A 20 26.84 -5.68 1.69
C SER A 20 26.10 -5.21 0.44
N HIS A 21 26.40 -4.00 -0.03
CA HIS A 21 25.85 -3.43 -1.26
C HIS A 21 26.04 -4.36 -2.47
N SER A 22 27.24 -4.90 -2.68
CA SER A 22 27.52 -5.73 -3.86
C SER A 22 26.70 -7.03 -3.85
N LEU A 23 26.54 -7.65 -2.69
CA LEU A 23 25.74 -8.87 -2.53
C LEU A 23 24.24 -8.56 -2.62
N ALA A 24 23.80 -7.42 -2.10
CA ALA A 24 22.41 -6.98 -2.23
C ALA A 24 22.06 -6.70 -3.69
N HIS A 25 22.94 -6.07 -4.47
CA HIS A 25 22.76 -5.88 -5.91
C HIS A 25 22.65 -7.22 -6.63
N GLN A 26 23.56 -8.16 -6.35
CA GLN A 26 23.52 -9.49 -6.94
C GLN A 26 22.22 -10.25 -6.64
N ALA A 27 21.72 -10.16 -5.40
CA ALA A 27 20.49 -10.84 -5.02
C ALA A 27 19.24 -10.16 -5.59
N LEU A 28 19.15 -8.83 -5.50
CA LEU A 28 17.92 -8.08 -5.80
C LEU A 28 17.80 -7.62 -7.25
N ILE A 29 18.91 -7.53 -7.99
CA ILE A 29 18.95 -7.07 -9.38
C ILE A 29 19.34 -8.23 -10.29
N ASP A 30 20.57 -8.72 -10.16
CA ASP A 30 21.15 -9.70 -11.10
C ASP A 30 20.41 -11.04 -11.03
N ASN A 31 19.99 -11.45 -9.83
CA ASN A 31 19.27 -12.71 -9.57
C ASN A 31 17.85 -12.45 -9.04
N SER A 32 17.25 -11.31 -9.39
CA SER A 32 15.98 -10.82 -8.86
C SER A 32 14.86 -11.86 -8.86
N VAL A 33 14.71 -12.66 -9.92
CA VAL A 33 13.66 -13.68 -10.04
C VAL A 33 13.86 -14.84 -9.05
N ILE A 34 15.11 -15.24 -8.78
CA ILE A 34 15.44 -16.34 -7.87
C ILE A 34 15.11 -15.96 -6.42
N PHE A 35 15.37 -14.70 -6.05
CA PHE A 35 15.14 -14.17 -4.71
C PHE A 35 13.85 -13.36 -4.57
N ALA A 36 12.99 -13.35 -5.60
CA ALA A 36 11.73 -12.62 -5.57
C ALA A 36 10.72 -13.24 -4.59
N ASP A 37 10.89 -14.52 -4.25
CA ASP A 37 9.95 -15.26 -3.45
C ASP A 37 9.98 -14.88 -1.96
N ARG A 38 8.92 -15.20 -1.24
CA ARG A 38 8.80 -14.93 0.20
C ARG A 38 8.89 -16.23 1.00
N PRO A 39 9.59 -16.23 2.16
CA PRO A 39 9.58 -17.38 3.04
C PRO A 39 8.15 -17.76 3.43
N GLN A 40 7.88 -19.06 3.56
CA GLN A 40 6.58 -19.53 4.05
C GLN A 40 6.29 -18.92 5.43
N ALA A 41 5.13 -18.27 5.54
CA ALA A 41 4.69 -17.56 6.72
C ALA A 41 4.45 -18.51 7.90
N MET A 42 4.74 -18.01 9.11
CA MET A 42 4.35 -18.68 10.35
C MET A 42 2.82 -18.66 10.52
N ALA A 43 2.28 -19.49 11.41
CA ALA A 43 0.82 -19.63 11.58
C ALA A 43 0.10 -18.29 11.85
N THR A 44 0.71 -17.40 12.63
CA THR A 44 0.17 -16.05 12.91
C THR A 44 0.10 -15.18 11.66
N ASP A 45 1.15 -15.21 10.84
CA ASP A 45 1.24 -14.41 9.62
C ASP A 45 0.33 -14.97 8.53
N LYS A 46 0.19 -16.30 8.44
CA LYS A 46 -0.80 -16.97 7.57
C LYS A 46 -2.21 -16.52 7.90
N PHE A 47 -2.57 -16.40 9.18
CA PHE A 47 -3.89 -15.90 9.57
C PHE A 47 -4.12 -14.44 9.14
N LEU A 48 -3.11 -13.57 9.28
CA LEU A 48 -3.21 -12.15 8.93
C LEU A 48 -3.16 -11.89 7.41
N SER A 49 -2.43 -12.72 6.67
CA SER A 49 -2.19 -12.58 5.22
C SER A 49 -3.09 -13.45 4.35
N PHE A 50 -4.05 -14.16 4.96
CA PHE A 50 -4.84 -15.22 4.34
C PHE A 50 -3.95 -16.18 3.57
N ASP A 51 -3.03 -16.84 4.27
CA ASP A 51 -2.06 -17.76 3.70
C ASP A 51 -1.16 -17.14 2.61
N GLN A 52 -0.66 -15.92 2.87
CA GLN A 52 0.24 -15.20 1.95
C GLN A 52 -0.38 -14.92 0.58
N HIS A 53 -1.64 -14.49 0.53
CA HIS A 53 -2.28 -14.07 -0.71
C HIS A 53 -2.27 -12.53 -0.92
N ASN A 54 -1.78 -11.79 0.08
CA ASN A 54 -1.54 -10.34 0.05
C ASN A 54 -0.36 -9.95 -0.87
N ILE A 55 -0.13 -8.66 -1.10
CA ILE A 55 1.00 -8.22 -1.95
C ILE A 55 2.35 -8.33 -1.23
N SER A 56 2.36 -8.09 0.09
CA SER A 56 3.56 -7.92 0.89
C SER A 56 4.35 -9.23 1.09
N SER A 57 3.62 -10.33 1.29
CA SER A 57 4.14 -11.64 1.69
C SER A 57 3.81 -12.77 0.72
N ALA A 58 3.04 -12.51 -0.35
CA ALA A 58 2.76 -13.54 -1.35
C ALA A 58 3.99 -14.03 -2.08
N PHE A 59 3.89 -15.28 -2.50
CA PHE A 59 4.84 -15.92 -3.38
C PHE A 59 4.91 -15.20 -4.73
N TYR A 60 6.11 -15.16 -5.30
CA TYR A 60 6.33 -14.58 -6.60
C TYR A 60 5.56 -15.36 -7.68
N SER A 61 4.82 -14.64 -8.53
CA SER A 61 4.07 -15.22 -9.64
C SER A 61 3.82 -14.17 -10.75
N PRO A 62 3.50 -14.59 -11.99
CA PRO A 62 3.12 -13.66 -13.05
C PRO A 62 1.93 -12.76 -12.67
N ILE A 63 0.99 -13.29 -11.88
CA ILE A 63 -0.17 -12.54 -11.36
C ILE A 63 0.28 -11.46 -10.37
N TRP A 64 1.19 -11.79 -9.45
CA TRP A 64 1.78 -10.83 -8.51
C TRP A 64 2.52 -9.69 -9.25
N LEU A 65 3.30 -10.03 -10.28
CA LEU A 65 3.99 -9.01 -11.08
C LEU A 65 3.01 -8.11 -11.84
N ARG A 66 1.93 -8.68 -12.38
CA ARG A 66 0.86 -7.92 -13.05
C ARG A 66 0.20 -6.93 -12.09
N ARG A 67 -0.10 -7.36 -10.84
CA ARG A 67 -0.63 -6.48 -9.78
C ARG A 67 0.26 -5.26 -9.58
N ILE A 68 1.57 -5.45 -9.44
CA ILE A 68 2.51 -4.34 -9.18
C ILE A 68 2.66 -3.39 -10.37
N LYS A 69 2.75 -3.92 -11.59
CA LYS A 69 2.92 -3.09 -12.80
C LYS A 69 1.75 -2.12 -13.02
N SER A 70 0.53 -2.53 -12.69
CA SER A 70 -0.65 -1.67 -12.81
C SER A 70 -0.60 -0.43 -11.90
N PHE A 71 0.20 -0.45 -10.82
CA PHE A 71 0.28 0.66 -9.87
C PHE A 71 1.07 1.86 -10.39
N ALA A 72 2.08 1.63 -11.23
CA ALA A 72 2.99 2.67 -11.70
C ALA A 72 2.26 3.83 -12.42
N CYS A 73 1.25 3.50 -13.23
CA CYS A 73 0.45 4.51 -13.92
C CYS A 73 -0.40 5.35 -12.95
N ALA A 74 -0.96 4.73 -11.92
CA ALA A 74 -1.78 5.41 -10.91
C ALA A 74 -0.94 6.38 -10.05
N CYS A 75 0.31 6.01 -9.72
CA CYS A 75 1.22 6.84 -8.94
C CYS A 75 1.51 8.19 -9.62
N LYS A 76 1.70 8.20 -10.95
CA LYS A 76 1.92 9.44 -11.71
C LYS A 76 0.73 10.40 -11.57
N TRP A 77 -0.49 9.89 -11.76
CA TRP A 77 -1.71 10.69 -11.62
C TRP A 77 -1.85 11.29 -10.21
N ALA A 78 -1.61 10.52 -9.16
CA ALA A 78 -1.73 11.03 -7.79
C ALA A 78 -0.66 12.06 -7.45
N LEU A 79 0.55 11.91 -7.99
CA LEU A 79 1.59 12.93 -7.86
C LEU A 79 1.14 14.25 -8.49
N ASP A 80 0.60 14.21 -9.70
CA ASP A 80 0.08 15.40 -10.38
C ASP A 80 -1.07 16.03 -9.58
N ALA A 81 -1.98 15.23 -9.03
CA ALA A 81 -3.08 15.70 -8.20
C ALA A 81 -2.59 16.37 -6.89
N LEU A 82 -1.56 15.80 -6.24
CA LEU A 82 -0.93 16.37 -5.05
C LEU A 82 -0.27 17.71 -5.37
N ILE A 83 0.52 17.78 -6.44
CA ILE A 83 1.20 19.00 -6.87
C ILE A 83 0.19 20.11 -7.15
N ASN A 84 -0.90 19.80 -7.85
CA ASN A 84 -1.95 20.76 -8.16
C ASN A 84 -2.65 21.29 -6.90
N ARG A 85 -2.93 20.42 -5.91
CA ARG A 85 -3.50 20.85 -4.62
C ARG A 85 -2.53 21.70 -3.81
N LEU A 86 -1.24 21.36 -3.77
CA LEU A 86 -0.24 22.18 -3.08
C LEU A 86 -0.12 23.56 -3.72
N LYS A 87 -0.12 23.65 -5.05
CA LYS A 87 -0.11 24.93 -5.78
C LYS A 87 -1.35 25.77 -5.52
N SER A 88 -2.53 25.15 -5.46
CA SER A 88 -3.77 25.88 -5.17
C SER A 88 -3.77 26.46 -3.74
N HIS A 89 -3.20 25.74 -2.78
CA HIS A 89 -3.07 26.23 -1.39
C HIS A 89 -2.01 27.33 -1.26
N SER A 90 -0.92 27.28 -2.05
CA SER A 90 0.12 28.32 -2.01
C SER A 90 -0.26 29.63 -2.71
N SER A 91 -1.32 29.62 -3.53
CA SER A 91 -1.78 30.78 -4.31
C SER A 91 -2.76 31.67 -3.53
N SER A 92 -3.19 31.23 -2.34
CA SER A 92 -3.97 32.02 -1.37
C SER A 92 -2.98 32.68 -0.39
N TYR A 93 -3.01 34.00 -0.27
CA TYR A 93 -1.91 34.88 0.19
C TYR A 93 -1.36 34.69 1.62
N GLU A 94 -0.13 35.22 1.81
CA GLU A 94 0.62 35.64 3.02
C GLU A 94 0.88 34.64 4.16
N TYR A 95 2.13 34.16 4.24
CA TYR A 95 2.80 33.62 5.43
C TYR A 95 1.93 32.72 6.33
N HIS A 96 1.36 31.66 5.77
CA HIS A 96 0.80 30.59 6.57
C HIS A 96 1.72 29.38 6.56
N HIS A 97 2.06 28.88 7.76
CA HIS A 97 2.65 27.57 7.92
C HIS A 97 1.73 26.55 7.25
N THR A 98 2.09 26.07 6.07
CA THR A 98 1.31 25.02 5.40
C THR A 98 1.63 23.70 6.09
N GLU A 99 0.67 23.14 6.82
CA GLU A 99 0.78 21.79 7.33
C GLU A 99 0.76 20.82 6.14
N ILE A 100 1.94 20.27 5.78
CA ILE A 100 2.10 19.38 4.62
C ILE A 100 1.40 18.03 4.85
N ARG A 101 1.22 17.64 6.11
CA ARG A 101 0.68 16.34 6.49
C ARG A 101 -0.73 16.11 5.92
N GLU A 102 -1.61 17.09 6.02
CA GLU A 102 -3.00 16.90 5.58
C GLU A 102 -3.14 16.74 4.05
N PRO A 103 -2.56 17.62 3.20
CA PRO A 103 -2.60 17.45 1.75
C PRO A 103 -1.92 16.14 1.30
N LEU A 104 -0.82 15.77 1.96
CA LEU A 104 -0.06 14.56 1.67
C LEU A 104 -0.91 13.31 1.95
N GLN A 105 -1.48 13.21 3.14
CA GLN A 105 -2.33 12.08 3.50
C GLN A 105 -3.52 12.00 2.55
N TYR A 106 -4.21 13.11 2.29
CA TYR A 106 -5.34 13.12 1.36
C TYR A 106 -4.97 12.56 -0.03
N ALA A 107 -3.81 12.96 -0.57
CA ALA A 107 -3.34 12.45 -1.87
C ALA A 107 -3.03 10.95 -1.82
N LEU A 108 -2.44 10.46 -0.72
CA LEU A 108 -2.20 9.03 -0.52
C LEU A 108 -3.51 8.25 -0.39
N TYR A 109 -4.49 8.69 0.41
CA TYR A 109 -5.80 8.04 0.49
C TYR A 109 -6.50 7.99 -0.88
N SER A 110 -6.43 9.08 -1.64
CA SER A 110 -6.96 9.13 -3.01
C SER A 110 -6.27 8.14 -3.95
N LEU A 111 -4.93 8.08 -3.91
CA LEU A 111 -4.12 7.17 -4.71
C LEU A 111 -4.44 5.72 -4.40
N PHE A 112 -4.40 5.34 -3.12
CA PHE A 112 -4.62 3.97 -2.70
C PHE A 112 -6.07 3.53 -2.89
N ALA A 113 -7.05 4.44 -2.77
CA ALA A 113 -8.44 4.17 -3.15
C ALA A 113 -8.56 3.86 -4.65
N PHE A 114 -7.93 4.68 -5.48
CA PHE A 114 -7.93 4.46 -6.92
C PHE A 114 -7.21 3.17 -7.30
N ILE A 115 -6.02 2.89 -6.76
CA ILE A 115 -5.30 1.63 -7.00
C ILE A 115 -6.11 0.42 -6.53
N CYS A 116 -6.74 0.52 -5.36
CA CYS A 116 -7.40 -0.62 -4.74
C CYS A 116 -8.72 -0.97 -5.43
N PHE A 117 -9.55 0.04 -5.74
CA PHE A 117 -10.93 -0.15 -6.20
C PHE A 117 -11.19 0.32 -7.63
N GLY A 118 -10.26 1.05 -8.24
CA GLY A 118 -10.41 1.62 -9.58
C GLY A 118 -11.37 2.79 -9.68
N GLU A 119 -11.75 3.37 -8.54
CA GLU A 119 -12.66 4.51 -8.48
C GLU A 119 -12.00 5.71 -7.80
N LYS A 120 -12.26 6.91 -8.34
CA LYS A 120 -11.94 8.16 -7.68
C LYS A 120 -13.04 8.46 -6.67
N LEU A 121 -12.71 8.32 -5.39
CA LEU A 121 -13.65 8.61 -4.32
C LEU A 121 -13.86 10.12 -4.17
N GLU A 122 -15.07 10.51 -3.75
CA GLU A 122 -15.38 11.89 -3.37
C GLU A 122 -14.60 12.33 -2.13
N ASP A 123 -14.28 13.62 -2.04
CA ASP A 123 -13.50 14.21 -0.94
C ASP A 123 -14.07 13.87 0.45
N LYS A 124 -15.40 13.86 0.59
CA LYS A 124 -16.07 13.49 1.85
C LYS A 124 -15.78 12.06 2.28
N LYS A 125 -15.76 11.12 1.32
CA LYS A 125 -15.46 9.69 1.58
C LYS A 125 -13.99 9.52 1.94
N ILE A 126 -13.09 10.22 1.25
CA ILE A 126 -11.64 10.20 1.54
C ILE A 126 -11.36 10.74 2.95
N GLN A 127 -11.96 11.87 3.31
CA GLN A 127 -11.80 12.46 4.64
C GLN A 127 -12.35 11.55 5.74
N TYR A 128 -13.49 10.91 5.49
CA TYR A 128 -14.06 9.90 6.39
C TYR A 128 -13.10 8.72 6.65
N ILE A 129 -12.46 8.18 5.60
CA ILE A 129 -11.46 7.11 5.73
C ILE A 129 -10.26 7.61 6.53
N LYS A 130 -9.71 8.77 6.17
CA LYS A 130 -8.55 9.40 6.82
C LYS A 130 -8.76 9.54 8.32
N ASP A 131 -9.86 10.15 8.73
CA ASP A 131 -10.12 10.48 10.13
C ASP A 131 -10.27 9.23 11.01
N ARG A 132 -10.77 8.12 10.45
CA ARG A 132 -10.91 6.87 11.19
C ARG A 132 -9.61 6.09 11.30
N HIS A 133 -8.79 6.08 10.25
CA HIS A 133 -7.47 5.46 10.29
C HIS A 133 -6.54 6.19 11.27
N LEU A 134 -6.53 7.52 11.26
CA LEU A 134 -5.71 8.32 12.19
C LEU A 134 -6.13 8.11 13.66
N ARG A 135 -7.43 7.95 13.92
CA ARG A 135 -7.97 7.67 15.27
C ARG A 135 -7.53 6.30 15.81
N LYS A 136 -7.21 5.32 14.96
CA LYS A 136 -6.72 4.00 15.38
C LYS A 136 -5.46 4.09 16.25
N PHE A 137 -4.56 5.02 15.94
CA PHE A 137 -3.31 5.21 16.68
C PHE A 137 -3.52 5.90 18.04
N ILE A 138 -4.53 6.76 18.16
CA ILE A 138 -4.84 7.48 19.41
C ILE A 138 -5.53 6.55 20.42
N PHE A 139 -6.35 5.62 19.94
CA PHE A 139 -7.22 4.79 20.80
C PHE A 139 -6.70 3.37 21.05
N LEU A 140 -5.38 3.13 20.95
CA LEU A 140 -4.74 1.83 21.23
C LEU A 140 -5.16 1.19 22.57
N LYS A 141 -5.58 1.99 23.57
CA LYS A 141 -6.04 1.53 24.89
C LYS A 141 -7.56 1.28 25.01
N ARG A 142 -8.38 1.62 24.01
CA ARG A 142 -9.85 1.48 24.04
C ARG A 142 -10.32 0.44 23.01
N ARG A 143 -10.34 -0.83 23.42
CA ARG A 143 -10.69 -1.97 22.56
C ARG A 143 -12.06 -1.84 21.89
N GLU A 144 -13.07 -1.31 22.58
CA GLU A 144 -14.42 -1.15 22.02
C GLU A 144 -14.48 -0.11 20.89
N MET A 145 -13.80 1.03 21.08
CA MET A 145 -13.72 2.07 20.05
C MET A 145 -12.94 1.59 18.82
N LEU A 146 -11.88 0.80 19.02
CA LEU A 146 -11.14 0.17 17.92
C LEU A 146 -12.00 -0.85 17.15
N ARG A 147 -12.89 -1.59 17.82
CA ARG A 147 -13.86 -2.48 17.16
C ARG A 147 -14.82 -1.69 16.29
N GLN A 148 -15.40 -0.61 16.80
CA GLN A 148 -16.29 0.26 16.01
C GLN A 148 -15.58 0.90 14.82
N LEU A 149 -14.37 1.43 15.02
CA LEU A 149 -13.56 2.00 13.92
C LEU A 149 -13.29 0.95 12.84
N ARG A 150 -12.94 -0.27 13.23
CA ARG A 150 -12.73 -1.40 12.32
C ARG A 150 -14.02 -1.76 11.58
N GLN A 151 -15.14 -1.92 12.27
CA GLN A 151 -16.42 -2.27 11.66
C GLN A 151 -16.88 -1.23 10.63
N ASP A 152 -16.71 0.07 10.95
CA ASP A 152 -17.10 1.13 10.03
C ASP A 152 -16.17 1.23 8.82
N GLN A 153 -14.88 0.98 9.00
CA GLN A 153 -13.93 0.83 7.89
C GLN A 153 -14.32 -0.37 7.01
N GLU A 154 -14.60 -1.54 7.61
CA GLU A 154 -15.02 -2.75 6.89
C GLU A 154 -16.30 -2.51 6.09
N LYS A 155 -17.32 -1.85 6.64
CA LYS A 155 -18.56 -1.51 5.91
C LYS A 155 -18.28 -0.70 4.65
N LEU A 156 -17.44 0.33 4.76
CA LEU A 156 -17.08 1.16 3.60
C LEU A 156 -16.35 0.33 2.54
N MET A 157 -15.39 -0.50 2.96
CA MET A 157 -14.63 -1.37 2.06
C MET A 157 -15.57 -2.34 1.34
N VAL A 158 -16.52 -2.96 2.06
CA VAL A 158 -17.54 -3.85 1.46
C VAL A 158 -18.36 -3.12 0.40
N LEU A 159 -18.77 -1.87 0.66
CA LEU A 159 -19.52 -1.07 -0.33
C LEU A 159 -18.71 -0.85 -1.61
N LEU A 160 -17.43 -0.49 -1.48
CA LEU A 160 -16.53 -0.26 -2.63
C LEU A 160 -16.26 -1.56 -3.39
N ILE A 161 -16.06 -2.67 -2.69
CA ILE A 161 -15.85 -4.00 -3.30
C ILE A 161 -17.09 -4.41 -4.10
N LYS A 162 -18.29 -4.26 -3.54
CA LYS A 162 -19.55 -4.59 -4.22
C LYS A 162 -19.78 -3.72 -5.45
N ALA A 163 -19.57 -2.41 -5.32
CA ALA A 163 -19.68 -1.48 -6.44
C ALA A 163 -18.72 -1.88 -7.58
N ARG A 164 -17.45 -2.15 -7.26
CA ARG A 164 -16.46 -2.57 -8.27
C ARG A 164 -16.80 -3.92 -8.89
N LYS A 165 -17.26 -4.90 -8.11
CA LYS A 165 -17.69 -6.21 -8.61
C LYS A 165 -18.81 -6.08 -9.64
N ALA A 166 -19.84 -5.29 -9.34
CA ALA A 166 -20.95 -5.03 -10.26
C ALA A 166 -20.49 -4.35 -11.56
N MET A 167 -19.53 -3.42 -11.48
CA MET A 167 -18.95 -2.79 -12.68
C MET A 167 -18.13 -3.77 -13.54
N ARG A 168 -17.41 -4.70 -12.91
CA ARG A 168 -16.59 -5.69 -13.62
C ARG A 168 -17.45 -6.66 -14.42
N GLU A 169 -18.56 -7.12 -13.86
CA GLU A 169 -19.48 -8.07 -14.50
C GLU A 169 -20.11 -7.51 -15.80
N GLY A 170 -20.05 -6.19 -16.04
CA GLY A 170 -20.52 -5.53 -17.25
C GLY A 170 -19.46 -5.18 -18.31
N LYS A 171 -18.18 -5.53 -18.11
CA LYS A 171 -17.07 -5.13 -19.01
C LYS A 171 -16.26 -6.34 -19.53
N ASN A 172 -15.82 -6.27 -20.79
CA ASN A 172 -14.87 -7.24 -21.36
C ASN A 172 -13.43 -6.96 -20.89
N GLU A 173 -12.74 -7.98 -20.38
CA GLU A 173 -11.41 -7.91 -19.74
C GLU A 173 -10.23 -7.41 -20.61
N LYS A 174 -10.42 -7.24 -21.92
CA LYS A 174 -9.28 -7.23 -22.86
C LYS A 174 -8.61 -5.88 -23.12
N ASP A 175 -9.07 -4.75 -22.56
CA ASP A 175 -8.56 -3.42 -22.92
C ASP A 175 -8.21 -2.47 -21.74
N GLU A 176 -8.30 -2.89 -20.47
CA GLU A 176 -7.96 -1.98 -19.37
C GLU A 176 -6.43 -1.93 -19.11
N LEU A 177 -5.81 -0.79 -19.44
CA LEU A 177 -4.41 -0.44 -19.14
C LEU A 177 -4.09 -0.47 -17.62
N PHE A 178 -5.13 -0.47 -16.79
CA PHE A 178 -5.06 -0.39 -15.34
C PHE A 178 -6.00 -1.45 -14.73
N LEU A 179 -5.42 -2.33 -13.91
CA LEU A 179 -6.14 -3.39 -13.22
C LEU A 179 -6.19 -3.08 -11.72
N PRO A 180 -7.37 -2.74 -11.15
CA PRO A 180 -7.51 -2.52 -9.72
C PRO A 180 -7.09 -3.75 -8.93
N TYR A 181 -6.53 -3.51 -7.74
CA TYR A 181 -6.10 -4.60 -6.87
C TYR A 181 -7.25 -5.57 -6.53
N VAL A 182 -8.44 -5.04 -6.20
CA VAL A 182 -9.61 -5.85 -5.82
C VAL A 182 -10.06 -6.80 -6.94
N ASP A 183 -9.92 -6.39 -8.20
CA ASP A 183 -10.29 -7.24 -9.35
C ASP A 183 -9.43 -8.51 -9.38
N THR A 184 -8.17 -8.40 -8.96
CA THR A 184 -7.25 -9.54 -8.90
C THR A 184 -7.54 -10.51 -7.76
N LEU A 185 -8.43 -10.14 -6.84
CA LEU A 185 -8.86 -10.97 -5.71
C LEU A 185 -10.13 -11.76 -6.02
N PHE A 186 -10.99 -11.26 -6.92
CA PHE A 186 -12.25 -11.92 -7.25
C PHE A 186 -12.10 -13.30 -7.89
N ASP A 187 -11.01 -13.51 -8.63
CA ASP A 187 -10.71 -14.80 -9.28
C ASP A 187 -9.66 -15.61 -8.51
N LEU A 188 -9.20 -15.11 -7.36
CA LEU A 188 -8.18 -15.79 -6.58
C LEU A 188 -8.79 -17.03 -5.91
N GLN A 189 -8.19 -18.18 -6.16
CA GLN A 189 -8.54 -19.46 -5.55
C GLN A 189 -7.43 -19.88 -4.61
N LEU A 190 -7.79 -20.32 -3.40
CA LEU A 190 -6.84 -20.87 -2.44
C LEU A 190 -6.37 -22.26 -2.92
N LYS A 191 -5.05 -22.47 -2.92
CA LYS A 191 -4.38 -23.66 -3.48
C LYS A 191 -4.84 -24.99 -2.89
N GLU A 192 -5.39 -24.98 -1.67
CA GLU A 192 -5.69 -26.20 -0.94
C GLU A 192 -7.09 -26.75 -1.24
N GLU A 193 -8.07 -25.95 -1.72
CA GLU A 193 -9.46 -26.42 -1.86
C GLU A 193 -10.27 -25.85 -3.04
N ASN A 194 -9.66 -25.12 -4.01
CA ASN A 194 -10.42 -24.41 -5.06
C ASN A 194 -11.50 -23.44 -4.49
N ILE A 195 -11.35 -23.06 -3.23
CA ILE A 195 -12.27 -22.17 -2.53
C ILE A 195 -12.00 -20.74 -2.99
N LYS A 196 -13.07 -20.05 -3.40
CA LYS A 196 -13.05 -18.62 -3.68
C LYS A 196 -12.99 -17.85 -2.37
N LEU A 197 -12.27 -16.74 -2.36
CA LEU A 197 -12.20 -15.87 -1.20
C LEU A 197 -13.60 -15.39 -0.76
N GLU A 198 -13.86 -15.47 0.54
CA GLU A 198 -15.03 -14.86 1.15
C GLU A 198 -14.87 -13.32 1.18
N GLU A 199 -15.99 -12.61 1.25
CA GLU A 199 -16.03 -11.13 1.29
C GLU A 199 -15.14 -10.55 2.40
N LYS A 200 -15.13 -11.18 3.58
CA LYS A 200 -14.30 -10.76 4.72
C LYS A 200 -12.79 -10.83 4.43
N GLU A 201 -12.37 -11.79 3.61
CA GLU A 201 -10.98 -12.04 3.26
C GLU A 201 -10.51 -10.99 2.25
N ILE A 202 -11.34 -10.73 1.24
CA ILE A 202 -11.12 -9.65 0.26
C ILE A 202 -11.00 -8.29 0.98
N VAL A 203 -11.92 -8.00 1.93
CA VAL A 203 -11.87 -6.77 2.74
C VAL A 203 -10.55 -6.66 3.49
N THR A 204 -10.09 -7.75 4.09
CA THR A 204 -8.86 -7.72 4.88
C THR A 204 -7.63 -7.54 4.02
N LEU A 205 -7.53 -8.24 2.87
CA LEU A 205 -6.45 -8.08 1.90
C LEU A 205 -6.39 -6.65 1.34
N CYS A 206 -7.55 -6.05 1.02
CA CYS A 206 -7.65 -4.65 0.60
C CYS A 206 -7.24 -3.69 1.72
N SER A 207 -7.60 -3.98 2.98
CA SER A 207 -7.23 -3.17 4.14
C SER A 207 -5.71 -3.21 4.41
N GLU A 208 -5.10 -4.39 4.31
CA GLU A 208 -3.65 -4.53 4.45
C GLU A 208 -2.91 -3.74 3.37
N PHE A 209 -3.37 -3.84 2.11
CA PHE A 209 -2.81 -3.05 1.00
C PHE A 209 -2.89 -1.55 1.27
N PHE A 210 -4.05 -1.08 1.73
CA PHE A 210 -4.30 0.32 2.05
C PHE A 210 -3.36 0.85 3.16
N THR A 211 -3.30 0.10 4.26
CA THR A 211 -2.59 0.53 5.47
C THR A 211 -1.08 0.44 5.30
N GLY A 212 -0.57 -0.66 4.71
CA GLY A 212 0.87 -0.85 4.49
C GLY A 212 1.49 0.20 3.58
N GLY A 213 0.73 0.65 2.57
CA GLY A 213 1.20 1.65 1.62
C GLY A 213 1.12 3.10 2.12
N ILE A 214 0.02 3.48 2.79
CA ILE A 214 -0.20 4.87 3.23
C ILE A 214 0.75 5.26 4.37
N ASP A 215 0.85 4.43 5.41
CA ASP A 215 1.57 4.80 6.63
C ASP A 215 3.08 4.98 6.38
N THR A 216 3.67 4.08 5.59
CA THR A 216 5.09 4.11 5.22
C THR A 216 5.41 5.28 4.29
N THR A 217 4.57 5.53 3.29
CA THR A 217 4.78 6.61 2.32
C THR A 217 4.59 7.99 2.95
N SER A 218 3.57 8.18 3.80
CA SER A 218 3.35 9.43 4.53
C SER A 218 4.57 9.75 5.41
N THR A 219 5.01 8.77 6.21
CA THR A 219 6.16 8.93 7.09
C THR A 219 7.43 9.28 6.30
N THR A 220 7.69 8.58 5.19
CA THR A 220 8.86 8.84 4.34
C THR A 220 8.83 10.26 3.77
N LEU A 221 7.71 10.70 3.22
CA LEU A 221 7.57 12.04 2.63
C LEU A 221 7.64 13.14 3.70
N GLU A 222 7.07 12.92 4.89
CA GLU A 222 7.23 13.81 6.05
C GLU A 222 8.72 14.00 6.42
N TRP A 223 9.48 12.90 6.50
CA TRP A 223 10.92 12.96 6.75
C TRP A 223 11.72 13.63 5.64
N VAL A 224 11.38 13.37 4.36
CA VAL A 224 12.02 14.04 3.23
C VAL A 224 11.82 15.56 3.33
N MET A 225 10.58 16.01 3.57
CA MET A 225 10.27 17.44 3.70
C MET A 225 10.98 18.06 4.90
N ALA A 226 11.02 17.38 6.04
CA ALA A 226 11.75 17.85 7.23
C ALA A 226 13.25 18.01 6.95
N ASN A 227 13.86 17.05 6.25
CA ASN A 227 15.27 17.13 5.86
C ASN A 227 15.53 18.26 4.85
N LEU A 228 14.64 18.46 3.88
CA LEU A 228 14.77 19.56 2.92
C LEU A 228 14.66 20.95 3.57
N VAL A 229 13.83 21.09 4.62
CA VAL A 229 13.75 22.33 5.41
C VAL A 229 15.04 22.53 6.23
N LYS A 230 15.56 21.46 6.85
CA LYS A 230 16.75 21.50 7.69
C LYS A 230 18.06 21.70 6.91
N HIS A 231 18.11 21.29 5.64
CA HIS A 231 19.30 21.33 4.79
C HIS A 231 19.06 22.15 3.50
N PRO A 232 19.01 23.50 3.58
CA PRO A 232 18.67 24.35 2.44
C PRO A 232 19.60 24.22 1.23
N HIS A 233 20.87 23.88 1.44
CA HIS A 233 21.86 23.71 0.37
C HIS A 233 21.49 22.57 -0.60
N VAL A 234 20.74 21.55 -0.15
CA VAL A 234 20.25 20.46 -1.01
C VAL A 234 19.15 20.93 -1.96
N ARG A 235 18.36 21.95 -1.59
CA ARG A 235 17.28 22.50 -2.44
C ARG A 235 17.79 23.19 -3.70
N ILE A 236 19.04 23.65 -3.72
CA ILE A 236 19.55 24.58 -4.73
C ILE A 236 20.15 23.84 -5.95
N TYR A 237 20.49 22.56 -5.82
CA TYR A 237 21.20 21.78 -6.86
C TYR A 237 20.32 21.13 -7.94
N GLN A 238 19.02 21.45 -8.02
CA GLN A 238 18.11 20.90 -9.04
C GLN A 238 17.48 21.98 -9.97
N ARG A 239 18.17 23.11 -10.19
CA ARG A 239 17.79 24.08 -11.23
C ARG A 239 18.68 23.94 -12.45
#